data_AF-A0AAD8H991-F1
#
_entry.id   AF-A0AAD8H991-F1
#
_cell.length_a   1.000
_cell.length_b   1.000
_cell.length_c   1.000
_cell.angle_alpha   90.00
_cell.angle_beta   90.00
_cell.angle_gamma   90.00
#
_symmetry.space_group_name_H-M   'P 1'
#
loop_
_entity.id
_entity.type
_entity.pdbx_description
1 polymer ?
#
loop_
_entity_poly.entity_id
_entity_poly.type
_entity_poly.pdbx_seq_one_letter_code
_entity_poly.pdbx_strand_id
1 'polypeptide(L)'
;MVGSMKEKYDKYWGDVEDINPLFFLAIVLDQRYKMGYLKYCFECVYDAESVARIVMKVHQSNTPLNVGNEKSKRRLLESYLHQQKMEITEKKNDLDREYRPGH
;
A
#
# COMPACT_ATOMS: atom_id res chain seq x y z
N MET A 1 -3.50 -27.71 -4.32
CA MET A 1 -2.63 -27.68 -3.12
C MET A 1 -2.69 -26.28 -2.51
N VAL A 2 -2.81 -26.22 -1.19
CA VAL A 2 -2.99 -25.02 -0.34
C VAL A 2 -1.82 -24.00 -0.38
N GLY A 3 -0.78 -24.26 -1.17
CA GLY A 3 0.36 -23.35 -1.35
C GLY A 3 0.07 -22.09 -2.18
N SER A 4 -0.81 -22.18 -3.19
CA SER A 4 -0.95 -21.08 -4.17
C SER A 4 -1.70 -19.86 -3.64
N MET A 5 -2.54 -20.01 -2.59
CA MET A 5 -3.22 -18.87 -1.97
C MET A 5 -2.32 -18.13 -1.00
N LYS A 6 -1.48 -18.85 -0.24
CA LYS A 6 -0.51 -18.24 0.67
C LYS A 6 0.59 -17.50 -0.10
N GLU A 7 1.15 -18.11 -1.15
CA GLU A 7 2.14 -17.42 -1.99
C GLU A 7 1.58 -16.16 -2.66
N LYS A 8 0.33 -16.19 -3.12
CA LYS A 8 -0.32 -14.98 -3.65
C LYS A 8 -0.55 -13.95 -2.55
N TYR A 9 -0.94 -14.39 -1.35
CA TYR A 9 -1.11 -13.50 -0.22
C TYR A 9 0.21 -12.80 0.12
N ASP A 10 1.25 -13.57 0.37
CA ASP A 10 2.58 -13.06 0.72
C ASP A 10 3.15 -12.16 -0.41
N LYS A 11 2.87 -12.47 -1.68
CA LYS A 11 3.31 -11.66 -2.82
C LYS A 11 2.61 -10.30 -2.95
N TYR A 12 1.33 -10.19 -2.61
CA TYR A 12 0.55 -8.95 -2.81
C TYR A 12 0.41 -8.13 -1.53
N TRP A 13 0.40 -8.78 -0.37
CA TRP A 13 0.32 -8.14 0.93
C TRP A 13 1.71 -7.90 1.52
N GLY A 14 2.71 -8.70 1.15
CA GLY A 14 4.07 -8.56 1.68
C GLY A 14 4.14 -8.82 3.18
N ASP A 15 5.31 -8.58 3.75
CA ASP A 15 5.43 -8.44 5.20
C ASP A 15 4.82 -7.10 5.65
N VAL A 16 4.61 -6.90 6.96
CA VAL A 16 4.13 -5.61 7.50
C VAL A 16 4.95 -4.41 7.00
N GLU A 17 6.23 -4.65 6.72
CA GLU A 17 7.17 -3.65 6.21
C GLU A 17 6.90 -3.24 4.76
N ASP A 18 6.35 -4.15 3.94
CA ASP A 18 6.11 -3.96 2.50
C ASP A 18 4.64 -3.72 2.15
N ILE A 19 3.74 -3.72 3.16
CA ILE A 19 2.31 -3.58 2.94
C ILE A 19 2.00 -2.23 2.26
N ASN A 20 1.22 -2.28 1.17
CA ASN A 20 0.87 -1.09 0.41
C ASN A 20 -0.24 -0.28 1.14
N PRO A 21 0.05 0.96 1.60
CA PRO A 21 -0.89 1.75 2.38
C PRO A 21 -2.15 2.17 1.60
N LEU A 22 -2.15 2.12 0.26
CA LEU A 22 -3.30 2.50 -0.58
C LEU A 22 -4.53 1.62 -0.36
N PHE A 23 -4.35 0.33 -0.04
CA PHE A 23 -5.47 -0.57 0.26
C PHE A 23 -6.25 -0.11 1.50
N PHE A 24 -5.55 0.47 2.47
CA PHE A 24 -6.14 0.96 3.72
C PHE A 24 -6.61 2.40 3.60
N LEU A 25 -6.01 3.17 2.69
CA LEU A 25 -6.51 4.49 2.35
C LEU A 25 -7.93 4.43 1.79
N ALA A 26 -8.27 3.42 0.98
CA ALA A 26 -9.65 3.23 0.50
C ALA A 26 -10.66 3.01 1.64
N ILE A 27 -10.24 2.29 2.70
CA ILE A 27 -11.07 2.09 3.91
C ILE A 27 -11.23 3.40 4.66
N VAL A 28 -10.16 4.19 4.82
CA VAL A 28 -10.20 5.47 5.55
C VAL A 28 -10.93 6.58 4.78
N LEU A 29 -10.92 6.51 3.44
CA LEU A 29 -11.64 7.44 2.57
C LEU A 29 -13.15 7.13 2.52
N ASP A 30 -13.58 5.93 2.91
CA ASP A 30 -14.99 5.66 3.11
C ASP A 30 -15.46 6.36 4.39
N GLN A 31 -16.39 7.31 4.25
CA GLN A 31 -16.91 8.12 5.35
C GLN A 31 -17.51 7.30 6.50
N ARG A 32 -17.88 6.03 6.26
CA ARG A 32 -18.40 5.10 7.27
C ARG A 32 -17.30 4.50 8.15
N TYR A 33 -16.06 4.46 7.66
CA TYR A 33 -14.94 3.82 8.33
C TYR A 33 -13.86 4.85 8.68
N LYS A 34 -13.64 5.04 9.98
CA LYS A 34 -12.64 6.00 10.47
C LYS A 34 -11.29 5.33 10.67
N MET A 35 -10.23 6.14 10.76
CA MET A 35 -8.88 5.68 11.10
C MET A 35 -8.84 4.82 12.38
N GLY A 36 -9.72 5.09 13.35
CA GLY A 36 -9.85 4.28 14.57
C GLY A 36 -10.36 2.85 14.32
N TYR A 37 -11.24 2.65 13.33
CA TYR A 37 -11.69 1.32 12.93
C TYR A 37 -10.55 0.53 12.28
N LEU A 38 -9.78 1.19 11.42
CA LEU A 38 -8.61 0.60 10.80
C LEU A 38 -7.58 0.16 11.84
N LYS A 39 -7.28 1.01 12.83
CA LYS A 39 -6.39 0.68 13.96
C LYS A 39 -6.89 -0.55 14.73
N TYR A 40 -8.17 -0.58 15.08
CA TYR A 40 -8.79 -1.71 15.77
C TYR A 40 -8.66 -3.02 14.98
N CYS A 41 -8.93 -3.00 13.67
CA CYS A 41 -8.78 -4.19 12.84
C CYS A 41 -7.33 -4.72 12.82
N PHE A 42 -6.34 -3.82 12.80
CA PHE A 42 -4.94 -4.23 12.79
C PHE A 42 -4.46 -4.75 14.14
N GLU A 43 -4.96 -4.20 15.26
CA GLU A 43 -4.67 -4.71 16.61
C GLU A 43 -5.15 -6.17 16.80
N CYS A 44 -6.13 -6.64 16.02
CA CYS A 44 -6.58 -8.03 16.05
C CYS A 44 -5.66 -9.01 15.28
N VAL A 45 -4.77 -8.51 14.43
CA VAL A 45 -4.02 -9.34 13.46
C VAL A 45 -2.50 -9.17 13.60
N TYR A 46 -2.03 -8.01 14.06
CA TYR A 46 -0.61 -7.68 14.18
C TYR A 46 -0.24 -7.21 15.59
N ASP A 47 1.05 -7.29 15.91
CA ASP A 47 1.59 -6.75 17.16
C ASP A 47 1.54 -5.21 17.18
N ALA A 48 1.63 -4.63 18.39
CA ALA A 48 1.48 -3.19 18.60
C ALA A 48 2.50 -2.34 17.82
N GLU A 49 3.71 -2.85 17.59
CA GLU A 49 4.77 -2.14 16.87
C GLU A 49 4.44 -2.06 15.37
N SER A 50 4.00 -3.19 14.82
CA SER A 50 3.51 -3.32 13.45
C SER A 50 2.27 -2.45 13.18
N VAL A 51 1.32 -2.42 14.12
CA VAL A 51 0.16 -1.53 14.04
C VAL A 51 0.59 -0.06 14.01
N ALA A 52 1.51 0.35 14.89
CA ALA A 52 1.99 1.73 14.94
C ALA A 52 2.65 2.16 13.61
N ARG A 53 3.47 1.29 13.01
CA ARG A 53 4.10 1.54 11.70
C ARG A 53 3.07 1.71 10.58
N ILE A 54 2.07 0.82 10.51
CA ILE A 54 1.03 0.87 9.48
C ILE A 54 0.18 2.15 9.64
N VAL A 55 -0.24 2.46 10.87
CA VAL A 55 -1.01 3.68 11.16
C VAL A 55 -0.21 4.92 10.81
N MET A 56 1.10 4.97 11.10
CA MET A 56 1.97 6.08 10.68
C MET A 56 2.04 6.22 9.16
N LYS A 57 2.27 5.12 8.42
CA LYS A 57 2.31 5.14 6.94
C LYS A 57 0.98 5.62 6.34
N VAL A 58 -0.15 5.12 6.85
CA VAL A 58 -1.49 5.52 6.39
C VAL A 58 -1.77 6.97 6.75
N HIS A 59 -1.39 7.42 7.95
CA HIS A 59 -1.56 8.81 8.36
C HIS A 59 -0.73 9.75 7.48
N GLN A 60 0.55 9.46 7.25
CA GLN A 60 1.44 10.20 6.34
C GLN A 60 0.91 10.26 4.91
N SER A 61 0.26 9.19 4.44
CA SER A 61 -0.40 9.13 3.13
C SER A 61 -1.70 9.95 3.10
N ASN A 62 -2.35 10.12 4.25
CA ASN A 62 -3.62 10.84 4.41
C ASN A 62 -3.42 12.34 4.73
N THR A 63 -2.27 12.75 5.27
CA THR A 63 -1.95 14.17 5.58
C THR A 63 -2.02 15.07 4.34
N PRO A 64 -1.48 14.69 3.17
CA PRO A 64 -1.62 15.47 1.94
C PRO A 64 -3.07 15.58 1.45
N LEU A 65 -3.91 14.56 1.73
CA LEU A 65 -5.31 14.49 1.30
C LEU A 65 -6.26 15.32 2.16
N ASN A 66 -5.86 15.70 3.37
CA ASN A 66 -6.67 16.53 4.26
C ASN A 66 -6.47 18.05 4.05
N VAL A 67 -5.51 18.45 3.20
CA VAL A 67 -5.08 19.85 3.04
C VAL A 67 -5.66 20.52 1.78
N GLY A 68 -6.28 19.80 0.84
CA GLY A 68 -6.66 20.35 -0.47
C GLY A 68 -8.10 20.06 -0.93
N ASN A 69 -8.64 20.94 -1.78
CA ASN A 69 -9.91 20.72 -2.50
C ASN A 69 -9.90 19.42 -3.32
N GLU A 70 -11.07 18.83 -3.60
CA GLU A 70 -11.29 17.59 -4.36
C GLU A 70 -10.40 17.45 -5.62
N LYS A 71 -10.23 18.54 -6.38
CA LYS A 71 -9.42 18.57 -7.60
C LYS A 71 -7.92 18.40 -7.33
N SER A 72 -7.46 18.94 -6.21
CA SER A 72 -6.08 18.79 -5.73
C SER A 72 -5.83 17.38 -5.22
N LYS A 73 -6.81 16.77 -4.54
CA LYS A 73 -6.75 15.36 -4.12
C LYS A 73 -6.64 14.42 -5.31
N ARG A 74 -7.43 14.65 -6.37
CA ARG A 74 -7.36 13.85 -7.61
C ARG A 74 -5.99 13.95 -8.28
N ARG A 75 -5.43 15.16 -8.44
CA ARG A 75 -4.09 15.32 -9.02
C ARG A 75 -3.01 14.63 -8.21
N LEU A 76 -3.09 14.71 -6.89
CA LEU A 76 -2.14 14.06 -6.00
C LEU A 76 -2.23 12.53 -6.12
N LEU A 77 -3.45 11.98 -6.11
CA LEU A 77 -3.70 10.55 -6.31
C LEU A 77 -3.18 10.07 -7.67
N GLU A 78 -3.43 10.82 -8.74
CA GLU A 78 -2.90 10.55 -10.09
C GLU A 78 -1.36 10.55 -10.11
N SER A 79 -0.72 11.54 -9.46
CA SER A 79 0.75 11.58 -9.37
C SER A 79 1.33 10.39 -8.58
N TYR A 80 0.66 9.98 -7.51
CA TYR A 80 1.10 8.85 -6.68
C TYR A 80 0.95 7.51 -7.43
N LEU A 81 -0.20 7.31 -8.09
CA LEU A 81 -0.43 6.16 -8.96
C LEU A 81 0.57 6.09 -10.12
N HIS A 82 0.94 7.25 -10.68
CA HIS A 82 1.94 7.34 -11.73
C HIS A 82 3.34 6.92 -11.23
N GLN A 83 3.77 7.44 -10.08
CA GLN A 83 5.06 7.10 -9.47
C GLN A 83 5.16 5.58 -9.18
N GLN A 84 4.09 4.98 -8.66
CA GLN A 84 4.04 3.54 -8.39
C GLN A 84 4.08 2.69 -9.67
N LYS A 85 3.41 3.12 -10.75
CA LYS A 85 3.53 2.45 -12.05
C LYS A 85 4.96 2.47 -12.57
N MET A 86 5.71 3.55 -12.32
CA MET A 86 7.11 3.65 -12.71
C MET A 86 7.98 2.69 -11.89
N GLU A 87 7.83 2.63 -10.57
CA GLU A 87 8.56 1.66 -9.73
C GLU A 87 8.29 0.20 -10.12
N ILE A 88 7.03 -0.15 -10.41
CA ILE A 88 6.67 -1.51 -10.86
C ILE A 88 7.28 -1.80 -12.24
N THR A 89 7.28 -0.82 -13.14
CA THR A 89 7.85 -0.96 -14.48
C THR A 89 9.37 -1.10 -14.43
N GLU A 90 10.03 -0.34 -13.55
CA GLU A 90 11.48 -0.40 -13.33
C GLU A 90 11.88 -1.75 -12.73
N LYS A 91 11.21 -2.20 -11.66
CA LYS A 91 11.42 -3.55 -11.08
C LYS A 91 11.20 -4.66 -12.10
N LYS A 92 10.22 -4.50 -12.99
CA LYS A 92 9.97 -5.46 -14.09
C LYS A 92 11.11 -5.46 -15.11
N ASN A 93 11.59 -4.28 -15.51
CA ASN A 93 12.71 -4.16 -16.44
C ASN A 93 14.01 -4.71 -15.86
N ASP A 94 14.24 -4.54 -14.55
CA ASP A 94 15.40 -5.09 -13.86
C ASP A 94 15.34 -6.62 -13.80
N LEU A 95 14.17 -7.20 -13.49
CA LEU A 95 13.92 -8.64 -13.58
C LEU A 95 14.18 -9.18 -15.00
N ASP A 96 13.68 -8.49 -16.03
CA ASP A 96 13.89 -8.88 -17.44
C ASP A 96 15.36 -8.72 -17.88
N ARG A 97 16.13 -7.84 -17.22
CA ARG A 97 17.56 -7.64 -17.47
C ARG A 97 18.42 -8.69 -16.75
N GLU A 98 18.04 -9.07 -15.53
CA GLU A 98 18.69 -10.11 -14.73
C GLU A 98 18.48 -11.52 -15.31
N TYR A 99 17.29 -11.79 -15.87
CA TYR A 99 16.94 -13.09 -16.46
C TYR A 99 17.18 -13.20 -17.97
N ARG A 100 17.80 -12.20 -18.61
CA ARG A 100 18.12 -12.26 -20.04
C ARG A 100 19.19 -13.34 -20.26
N PRO A 101 18.91 -14.45 -20.97
CA PRO A 101 19.92 -15.48 -21.20
C PRO A 101 21.07 -14.87 -22.01
N GLY A 102 22.30 -15.04 -21.54
CA GLY A 102 23.48 -14.68 -22.31
C GLY A 102 23.46 -15.40 -23.66
N HIS A 103 23.62 -14.62 -24.73
CA HIS A 103 23.96 -15.14 -26.06
C HIS A 103 25.46 -15.46 -26.12
#